data_AF-A0A2I0L5N2-F1
#
_entry.id   AF-A0A2I0L5N2-F1
#
_cell.length_a   1.000
_cell.length_b   1.000
_cell.length_c   1.000
_cell.angle_alpha   90.00
_cell.angle_beta   90.00
_cell.angle_gamma   90.00
#
_symmetry.space_group_name_H-M   'P 1'
#
loop_
_entity.id
_entity.type
_entity.pdbx_description
1 polymer ?
#
loop_
_entity_poly.entity_id
_entity_poly.type
_entity_poly.pdbx_seq_one_letter_code
_entity_poly.pdbx_strand_id
1 'polypeptide(L)'
;MVSSKEEFPPSSSDHQSILVSLSTRCVWKGTVCERAHLFRIKYYGSFDKPLGRYLQDHLFDQNYRCRSCELPSEAHVHCYTHRQGSLTISVQKLPEFLLPGEREGKIWMWHRCLRCPRKNGFPPATRRVVMSDAAWGLSFGKFLELSFSNHAAASRVASCGHSLHRDCLRFYG
;
A
#
# COMPACT_ATOMS: atom_id res chain seq x y z
N MET A 1 -40.58 -24.35 10.29
CA MET A 1 -39.29 -24.52 10.98
C MET A 1 -38.26 -23.67 10.26
N VAL A 2 -37.97 -22.48 10.79
CA VAL A 2 -37.01 -21.54 10.19
C VAL A 2 -35.65 -21.83 10.81
N SER A 3 -34.70 -22.23 9.97
CA SER A 3 -33.31 -22.50 10.34
C SER A 3 -32.65 -21.19 10.77
N SER A 4 -32.32 -21.09 12.06
CA SER A 4 -31.56 -20.00 12.64
C SER A 4 -30.12 -20.06 12.14
N LYS A 5 -29.75 -19.10 11.30
CA LYS A 5 -28.38 -18.89 10.84
C LYS A 5 -27.59 -18.32 12.01
N GLU A 6 -26.83 -19.15 12.70
CA GLU A 6 -25.90 -18.70 13.74
C GLU A 6 -24.82 -17.81 13.10
N GLU A 7 -24.91 -16.50 13.34
CA GLU A 7 -23.79 -15.59 13.12
C GLU A 7 -22.78 -15.78 14.25
N PHE A 8 -21.73 -16.55 13.97
CA PHE A 8 -20.59 -16.65 14.87
C PHE A 8 -19.94 -15.26 15.02
N PRO A 9 -19.75 -14.75 16.25
CA PRO A 9 -18.95 -13.55 16.46
C PRO A 9 -17.51 -13.83 15.96
N PRO A 10 -16.83 -12.84 15.36
CA PRO A 10 -15.45 -13.02 14.90
C PRO A 10 -14.59 -13.43 16.09
N SER A 11 -13.93 -14.58 15.96
CA SER A 11 -12.99 -15.05 16.98
C SER A 11 -11.86 -14.03 17.12
N SER A 12 -11.34 -13.84 18.35
CA SER A 12 -10.26 -12.90 18.65
C SER A 12 -8.97 -13.11 17.83
N SER A 13 -8.85 -14.25 17.13
CA SER A 13 -7.77 -14.57 16.19
C SER A 13 -7.85 -13.84 14.85
N ASP A 14 -9.03 -13.34 14.43
CA ASP A 14 -9.18 -12.68 13.12
C ASP A 14 -8.54 -11.29 13.06
N HIS A 15 -8.18 -10.72 14.22
CA HIS A 15 -7.49 -9.43 14.33
C HIS A 15 -5.99 -9.48 14.02
N GLN A 16 -5.43 -10.66 13.70
CA GLN A 16 -4.00 -10.85 13.46
C GLN A 16 -3.65 -11.19 12.00
N SER A 17 -4.62 -11.11 11.08
CA SER A 17 -4.35 -11.34 9.66
C SER A 17 -5.32 -10.60 8.75
N ILE A 18 -4.93 -10.40 7.49
CA ILE A 18 -5.81 -9.91 6.43
C ILE A 18 -5.89 -10.93 5.29
N LEU A 19 -7.09 -11.12 4.75
CA LEU A 19 -7.31 -11.83 3.49
C LEU A 19 -7.49 -10.80 2.36
N VAL A 20 -6.64 -10.84 1.35
CA VAL A 20 -6.70 -9.94 0.19
C VAL A 20 -6.58 -10.72 -1.12
N SER A 21 -7.12 -10.15 -2.19
CA SER A 21 -6.86 -10.60 -3.56
C SER A 21 -5.75 -9.74 -4.16
N LEU A 22 -4.67 -10.35 -4.65
CA LEU A 22 -3.61 -9.65 -5.39
C LEU A 22 -3.73 -9.95 -6.88
N SER A 23 -3.62 -8.89 -7.68
CA SER A 23 -3.37 -9.00 -9.12
C SER A 23 -2.28 -8.01 -9.53
N THR A 24 -1.51 -8.38 -10.56
CA THR A 24 -0.45 -7.54 -11.12
C THR A 24 -0.64 -7.45 -12.62
N ARG A 25 -0.74 -6.23 -13.15
CA ARG A 25 -0.82 -5.96 -14.60
C ARG A 25 0.42 -5.22 -15.07
N CYS A 26 0.92 -5.60 -16.25
CA CYS A 26 1.91 -4.81 -16.96
C CYS A 26 1.18 -3.77 -17.82
N VAL A 27 1.28 -2.49 -17.45
CA VAL A 27 0.62 -1.40 -18.17
C VAL A 27 1.29 -1.11 -19.51
N TRP A 28 2.59 -1.36 -19.64
CA TRP A 28 3.32 -1.12 -20.88
C TRP A 28 3.00 -2.15 -21.97
N LYS A 29 2.83 -3.42 -21.59
CA LYS A 29 2.43 -4.50 -22.52
C LYS A 29 0.91 -4.70 -22.62
N GLY A 30 0.13 -4.10 -21.72
CA GLY A 30 -1.32 -4.34 -21.63
C GLY A 30 -1.70 -5.76 -21.21
N THR A 31 -0.80 -6.48 -20.52
CA THR A 31 -0.98 -7.89 -20.15
C THR A 31 -1.14 -8.08 -18.64
N VAL A 32 -1.71 -9.21 -18.24
CA VAL A 32 -1.80 -9.63 -16.82
C VAL A 32 -0.58 -10.51 -16.51
N CYS A 33 0.27 -10.04 -15.61
CA CYS A 33 1.46 -10.79 -15.16
C CYS A 33 1.16 -11.70 -13.97
N GLU A 34 0.14 -11.36 -13.20
CA GLU A 34 -0.34 -12.17 -12.08
C GLU A 34 -1.85 -12.06 -12.01
N ARG A 35 -2.52 -13.21 -12.17
CA ARG A 35 -3.98 -13.28 -12.07
C ARG A 35 -4.41 -13.06 -10.62
N ALA A 36 -5.61 -12.52 -10.46
CA ALA A 36 -6.24 -12.32 -9.16
C ALA A 36 -6.27 -13.65 -8.39
N HIS A 37 -5.65 -13.68 -7.22
CA HIS A 37 -5.69 -14.81 -6.31
C HIS A 37 -5.77 -14.32 -4.87
N LEU A 38 -6.53 -15.06 -4.06
CA LEU A 38 -6.71 -14.76 -2.64
C LEU A 38 -5.56 -15.36 -1.83
N PHE A 39 -5.02 -14.58 -0.91
CA PHE A 39 -4.03 -15.06 0.04
C PHE A 39 -4.16 -14.30 1.35
N ARG A 40 -3.73 -14.96 2.43
CA ARG A 40 -3.82 -14.45 3.79
C ARG A 40 -2.45 -14.04 4.29
N ILE A 41 -2.33 -12.82 4.80
CA ILE A 41 -1.12 -12.32 5.44
C ILE A 41 -1.35 -12.28 6.94
N LYS A 42 -0.61 -13.09 7.69
CA LYS A 42 -0.55 -12.99 9.16
C LYS A 42 0.38 -11.84 9.54
N TYR A 43 -0.09 -10.89 10.33
CA TYR A 43 0.69 -9.70 10.69
C TYR A 43 1.94 -10.11 11.47
N TYR A 44 3.10 -9.62 11.03
CA TYR A 44 4.41 -9.95 11.61
C TYR A 44 4.73 -11.46 11.59
N GLY A 45 4.04 -12.23 10.73
CA GLY A 45 4.30 -13.64 10.51
C GLY A 45 5.45 -13.88 9.53
N SER A 46 5.83 -15.14 9.35
CA SER A 46 6.97 -15.56 8.51
C SER A 46 6.91 -15.12 7.04
N PHE A 47 5.70 -14.96 6.49
CA PHE A 47 5.48 -14.55 5.10
C PHE A 47 5.14 -13.07 4.95
N ASP A 48 5.05 -12.34 6.06
CA ASP A 48 4.86 -10.91 6.07
C ASP A 48 6.22 -10.20 6.04
N LYS A 49 6.24 -8.95 5.58
CA LYS A 49 7.44 -8.11 5.57
C LYS A 49 7.13 -6.77 6.24
N PRO A 50 8.11 -6.15 6.92
CA PRO A 50 8.01 -4.74 7.26
C PRO A 50 7.74 -3.90 6.01
N LEU A 51 6.93 -2.85 6.13
CA LEU A 51 6.55 -1.98 5.03
C LEU A 51 7.77 -1.38 4.34
N GLY A 52 8.74 -0.89 5.10
CA GLY A 52 9.98 -0.34 4.54
C GLY A 52 10.76 -1.37 3.72
N ARG A 53 10.84 -2.61 4.23
CA ARG A 53 11.49 -3.73 3.52
C ARG A 53 10.73 -4.12 2.26
N TYR A 54 9.39 -4.15 2.30
CA TYR A 54 8.56 -4.40 1.12
C TYR A 54 8.80 -3.35 0.03
N LEU A 55 8.83 -2.06 0.39
CA LEU A 55 9.08 -0.97 -0.54
C LEU A 55 10.47 -1.11 -1.20
N GLN A 56 11.52 -1.34 -0.41
CA GLN A 56 12.89 -1.49 -0.90
C GLN A 56 13.04 -2.70 -1.82
N ASP A 57 12.66 -3.89 -1.35
CA ASP A 57 12.92 -5.15 -2.06
C ASP A 57 12.08 -5.29 -3.35
N HIS A 58 10.85 -4.75 -3.38
CA HIS A 58 9.90 -5.04 -4.46
C HIS A 58 9.58 -3.84 -5.36
N LEU A 59 9.65 -2.62 -4.83
CA LEU A 59 9.25 -1.43 -5.60
C LEU A 59 10.46 -0.61 -6.03
N PHE A 60 11.43 -0.40 -5.14
CA PHE A 60 12.57 0.50 -5.37
C PHE A 60 13.80 -0.22 -5.95
N ASP A 61 13.88 -1.55 -5.86
CA ASP A 61 14.99 -2.30 -6.43
C ASP A 61 15.04 -2.12 -7.96
N GLN A 62 16.09 -1.43 -8.43
CA GLN A 62 16.32 -1.19 -9.87
C GLN A 62 16.64 -2.49 -10.63
N ASN A 63 17.06 -3.53 -9.91
CA ASN A 63 17.32 -4.85 -10.47
C ASN A 63 16.07 -5.73 -10.47
N TYR A 64 14.96 -5.30 -9.90
CA TYR A 64 13.70 -6.05 -9.95
C TYR A 64 13.31 -6.32 -11.41
N ARG A 65 13.00 -7.58 -11.70
CA ARG A 65 12.42 -8.02 -12.97
C ARG A 65 11.18 -8.84 -12.69
N CYS A 66 10.10 -8.53 -13.40
CA CYS A 66 8.85 -9.28 -13.28
C CYS A 66 9.05 -10.70 -13.83
N ARG A 67 8.77 -11.71 -13.01
CA ARG A 67 8.91 -13.13 -13.39
C ARG A 67 8.05 -13.58 -14.58
N SER A 68 7.03 -12.81 -14.94
CA SER A 68 6.13 -13.14 -16.06
C SER A 68 6.52 -12.46 -17.36
N CYS A 69 7.04 -11.23 -17.33
CA CYS A 69 7.26 -10.45 -18.54
C CYS A 69 8.63 -9.78 -18.65
N GLU A 70 9.50 -9.99 -17.66
CA GLU A 70 10.88 -9.48 -17.52
C GLU A 70 11.03 -7.96 -17.50
N LEU A 71 9.92 -7.21 -17.39
CA LEU A 71 9.95 -5.75 -17.31
C LEU A 71 10.15 -5.25 -15.87
N PRO A 72 10.68 -4.02 -15.69
CA PRO A 72 10.92 -3.43 -14.37
C PRO A 72 9.63 -3.10 -13.60
N SER A 73 9.76 -2.73 -12.33
CA SER A 73 8.63 -2.45 -11.43
C SER A 73 7.74 -1.30 -11.94
N GLU A 74 8.31 -0.29 -12.58
CA GLU A 74 7.58 0.86 -13.18
C GLU A 74 6.65 0.49 -14.33
N ALA A 75 6.85 -0.67 -14.95
CA ALA A 75 5.95 -1.18 -15.98
C ALA A 75 4.67 -1.79 -15.39
N HIS A 76 4.57 -1.88 -14.05
CA HIS A 76 3.55 -2.67 -13.37
C HIS A 76 2.66 -1.83 -12.45
N VAL A 77 1.43 -2.31 -12.32
CA VAL A 77 0.48 -1.87 -11.32
C VAL A 77 0.05 -3.09 -10.51
N HIS A 78 0.31 -3.04 -9.21
CA HIS A 78 -0.15 -4.03 -8.24
C HIS A 78 -1.48 -3.57 -7.65
N CYS A 79 -2.47 -4.45 -7.61
CA CYS A 79 -3.78 -4.16 -7.04
C CYS A 79 -4.09 -5.17 -5.94
N TYR A 80 -4.25 -4.68 -4.72
CA TYR A 80 -4.69 -5.43 -3.55
C TYR A 80 -6.15 -5.10 -3.29
N THR A 81 -7.04 -6.07 -3.41
CA THR A 81 -8.47 -5.89 -3.19
C THR A 81 -8.91 -6.63 -1.92
N HIS A 82 -9.65 -5.91 -1.08
CA HIS A 82 -10.34 -6.43 0.09
C HIS A 82 -11.84 -6.07 -0.02
N ARG A 83 -12.70 -6.72 0.76
CA ARG A 83 -14.16 -6.45 0.74
C ARG A 83 -14.51 -4.96 1.00
N GLN A 84 -13.63 -4.22 1.68
CA GLN A 84 -13.83 -2.81 2.04
C GLN A 84 -13.21 -1.82 1.04
N GLY A 85 -12.46 -2.27 0.04
CA GLY A 85 -11.82 -1.38 -0.93
C GLY A 85 -10.66 -2.02 -1.68
N SER A 86 -10.03 -1.24 -2.55
CA SER A 86 -8.83 -1.66 -3.29
C SER A 86 -7.71 -0.65 -3.12
N LEU A 87 -6.48 -1.15 -3.05
CA LEU A 87 -5.25 -0.38 -2.96
C LEU A 87 -4.41 -0.70 -4.18
N THR A 88 -4.15 0.34 -4.97
CA THR A 88 -3.32 0.24 -6.16
C THR A 88 -1.95 0.85 -5.89
N ILE A 89 -0.89 0.14 -6.25
CA ILE A 89 0.49 0.57 -6.11
C ILE A 89 1.14 0.58 -7.49
N SER A 90 1.77 1.69 -7.84
CA SER A 90 2.54 1.88 -9.07
C SER A 90 3.86 2.56 -8.76
N VAL A 91 4.88 2.25 -9.55
CA VAL A 91 6.23 2.84 -9.39
C VAL A 91 6.49 3.77 -10.56
N GLN A 92 7.18 4.88 -10.30
CA GLN A 92 7.68 5.78 -11.32
C GLN A 92 9.12 6.15 -11.01
N LYS A 93 10.02 5.94 -11.97
CA LYS A 93 11.42 6.39 -11.85
C LYS A 93 11.52 7.87 -12.20
N LEU A 94 12.16 8.64 -11.31
CA LEU A 94 12.43 10.07 -11.51
C LEU A 94 13.95 10.28 -11.61
N PRO A 95 14.52 10.39 -12.83
CA PRO A 95 15.97 10.36 -13.04
C PRO A 95 16.71 11.56 -12.44
N GLU A 96 16.05 12.70 -12.26
CA GLU A 96 16.69 13.94 -11.78
C GLU A 96 16.45 14.22 -10.29
N PHE A 97 15.79 13.30 -9.57
CA PHE A 97 15.34 13.57 -8.21
C PHE A 97 15.89 12.55 -7.21
N LEU A 98 17.08 12.83 -6.67
CA LEU A 98 17.67 12.04 -5.58
C LEU A 98 17.23 12.61 -4.23
N LEU A 99 16.69 11.75 -3.37
CA LEU A 99 16.31 12.12 -2.02
C LEU A 99 17.51 11.97 -1.07
N PRO A 100 17.73 12.92 -0.13
CA PRO A 100 18.82 12.80 0.83
C PRO A 100 18.66 11.54 1.67
N GLY A 101 19.72 10.76 1.87
CA GLY A 101 19.63 9.55 2.68
C GLY A 101 19.45 8.24 1.90
N GLU A 102 19.43 8.29 0.57
CA GLU A 102 19.20 7.09 -0.28
C GLU A 102 20.23 5.99 0.00
N ARG A 103 21.52 6.34 0.13
CA ARG A 103 22.60 5.37 0.40
C ARG A 103 22.48 4.73 1.79
N GLU A 104 21.87 5.44 2.73
CA GLU A 104 21.55 4.99 4.07
C GLU A 104 20.22 4.22 4.12
N GLY A 105 19.56 4.02 2.97
CA GLY A 105 18.29 3.30 2.87
C GLY A 105 17.09 4.07 3.45
N LYS A 106 17.20 5.39 3.64
CA LYS A 106 16.09 6.21 4.14
C LYS A 106 14.98 6.27 3.10
N ILE A 107 13.75 6.09 3.57
CA ILE A 107 12.55 6.25 2.76
C ILE A 107 11.87 7.53 3.20
N TRP A 108 11.61 8.44 2.27
CA TRP A 108 10.78 9.60 2.49
C TRP A 108 9.33 9.27 2.18
N MET A 109 8.42 9.89 2.92
CA MET A 109 6.99 9.78 2.70
C MET A 109 6.33 11.15 2.68
N TRP A 110 5.31 11.27 1.84
CA TRP A 110 4.42 12.44 1.76
C TRP A 110 3.08 12.02 1.16
N HIS A 111 2.11 12.92 1.16
CA HIS A 111 0.80 12.65 0.60
C HIS A 111 0.16 13.89 -0.01
N ARG A 112 -0.85 13.66 -0.85
CA ARG A 112 -1.75 14.67 -1.38
C ARG A 112 -3.18 14.27 -1.08
N CYS A 113 -3.93 15.14 -0.41
CA CYS A 113 -5.35 14.90 -0.15
C CYS A 113 -6.18 15.27 -1.39
N LEU A 114 -6.86 14.30 -1.97
CA LEU A 114 -7.67 14.47 -3.19
C LEU A 114 -8.99 15.20 -2.93
N ARG A 115 -9.37 15.37 -1.65
CA ARG A 115 -10.55 16.13 -1.21
C ARG A 115 -10.26 17.62 -1.00
N CYS A 116 -8.99 17.99 -0.81
CA CYS A 116 -8.61 19.38 -0.63
C CYS A 116 -8.73 20.20 -1.93
N PRO A 117 -8.98 21.52 -1.83
CA PRO A 117 -8.98 22.40 -2.99
C PRO A 117 -7.67 22.28 -3.78
N ARG A 118 -7.80 22.20 -5.11
CA ARG A 118 -6.65 22.13 -6.01
C ARG A 118 -6.03 23.53 -6.14
N LYS A 119 -4.73 23.63 -5.93
CA LYS A 119 -3.94 24.82 -6.28
C LYS A 119 -3.13 24.46 -7.52
N ASN A 120 -3.28 25.23 -8.60
CA ASN A 120 -2.60 24.98 -9.89
C ASN A 120 -2.87 23.58 -10.46
N GLY A 121 -4.13 23.14 -10.46
CA GLY A 121 -4.55 21.85 -11.03
C GLY A 121 -4.33 20.62 -10.15
N PHE A 122 -3.54 20.72 -9.08
CA PHE A 122 -3.25 19.59 -8.18
C PHE A 122 -3.56 19.91 -6.71
N PRO A 123 -3.98 18.92 -5.90
CA PRO A 123 -4.02 19.10 -4.45
C PRO A 123 -2.62 19.33 -3.88
N PRO A 124 -2.46 20.21 -2.88
CA PRO A 124 -1.16 20.50 -2.28
C PRO A 124 -0.54 19.22 -1.69
N ALA A 125 0.77 19.07 -1.88
CA ALA A 125 1.54 18.02 -1.21
C ALA A 125 1.92 18.48 0.19
N THR A 126 1.90 17.54 1.14
CA THR A 126 2.53 17.76 2.44
C THR A 126 4.05 17.81 2.32
N ARG A 127 4.70 18.37 3.35
CA ARG A 127 6.17 18.34 3.45
C ARG A 127 6.63 16.89 3.44
N ARG A 128 7.70 16.60 2.69
CA ARG A 128 8.36 15.30 2.74
C ARG A 128 9.00 15.12 4.11
N VAL A 129 8.76 13.95 4.71
CA VAL A 129 9.36 13.54 5.98
C VAL A 129 10.00 12.18 5.82
N VAL A 130 11.09 11.93 6.53
CA VAL A 130 11.67 10.58 6.59
C VAL A 130 10.71 9.66 7.33
N MET A 131 10.49 8.47 6.81
CA MET A 131 9.71 7.41 7.43
C MET A 131 10.32 7.05 8.78
N SER A 132 9.52 7.09 9.85
CA SER A 132 9.99 6.72 11.18
C SER A 132 10.19 5.20 11.31
N ASP A 133 10.99 4.76 12.28
CA ASP A 133 11.24 3.34 12.53
C ASP A 133 9.94 2.55 12.75
N ALA A 134 8.98 3.14 13.48
CA ALA A 134 7.66 2.54 13.69
C ALA A 134 6.86 2.36 12.39
N ALA A 135 6.95 3.33 11.47
CA ALA A 135 6.28 3.23 10.17
C ALA A 135 7.02 2.24 9.25
N TRP A 136 8.35 2.25 9.27
CA TRP A 136 9.20 1.34 8.50
C TRP A 136 8.97 -0.12 8.92
N GLY A 137 8.90 -0.35 10.23
CA GLY A 137 8.68 -1.64 10.87
C GLY A 137 7.24 -2.16 10.83
N LEU A 138 6.27 -1.36 10.37
CA LEU A 138 4.87 -1.76 10.28
C LEU A 138 4.70 -2.98 9.37
N SER A 139 4.01 -4.02 9.83
CA SER A 139 3.59 -5.16 9.00
C SER A 139 2.96 -4.69 7.68
N PHE A 140 3.36 -5.27 6.55
CA PHE A 140 2.75 -4.96 5.26
C PHE A 140 1.27 -5.38 5.23
N GLY A 141 0.95 -6.56 5.78
CA GLY A 141 -0.44 -6.97 5.98
C GLY A 141 -1.25 -5.95 6.78
N LYS A 142 -0.68 -5.42 7.89
CA LYS A 142 -1.34 -4.39 8.70
C LYS A 142 -1.47 -3.07 7.95
N PHE A 143 -0.48 -2.71 7.14
CA PHE A 143 -0.56 -1.54 6.26
C PHE A 143 -1.71 -1.66 5.25
N LEU A 144 -1.92 -2.85 4.67
CA LEU A 144 -3.08 -3.11 3.79
C LEU A 144 -4.39 -2.97 4.57
N GLU A 145 -4.51 -3.60 5.74
CA GLU A 145 -5.71 -3.49 6.58
C GLU A 145 -6.06 -2.04 6.93
N LEU A 146 -5.08 -1.26 7.38
CA LEU A 146 -5.25 0.17 7.68
C LEU A 146 -5.65 0.96 6.43
N SER A 147 -5.17 0.55 5.25
CA SER A 147 -5.54 1.19 3.98
C SER A 147 -6.99 0.94 3.57
N PHE A 148 -7.58 -0.18 3.98
CA PHE A 148 -8.99 -0.50 3.71
C PHE A 148 -9.94 -0.09 4.84
N SER A 149 -9.40 0.18 6.03
CA SER A 149 -10.19 0.46 7.21
C SER A 149 -10.91 1.81 7.11
N ASN A 150 -12.23 1.77 7.24
CA ASN A 150 -13.08 2.95 7.44
C ASN A 150 -13.25 3.31 8.92
N HIS A 151 -12.61 2.57 9.84
CA HIS A 151 -12.76 2.80 11.27
C HIS A 151 -12.12 4.14 11.67
N ALA A 152 -12.90 5.05 12.25
CA ALA A 152 -12.45 6.39 12.61
C ALA A 152 -11.19 6.38 13.51
N ALA A 153 -11.08 5.41 14.43
CA ALA A 153 -9.91 5.28 15.31
C ALA A 153 -8.63 4.75 14.61
N ALA A 154 -8.77 4.06 13.47
CA ALA A 154 -7.65 3.58 12.68
C ALA A 154 -7.26 4.57 11.57
N SER A 155 -8.17 5.50 11.24
CA SER A 155 -7.96 6.52 10.22
C SER A 155 -7.06 7.61 10.77
N ARG A 156 -5.77 7.58 10.41
CA ARG A 156 -4.93 8.76 10.59
C ARG A 156 -5.55 9.90 9.80
N VAL A 157 -5.76 11.02 10.47
CA VAL A 157 -6.27 12.24 9.85
C VAL A 157 -5.08 12.99 9.27
N ALA A 158 -5.16 13.37 8.00
CA ALA A 158 -4.20 14.29 7.40
C ALA A 158 -4.31 15.67 8.09
N SER A 159 -3.28 16.52 7.96
CA SER A 159 -3.30 17.86 8.58
C SER A 159 -4.50 18.72 8.13
N CYS A 160 -5.17 18.36 7.03
CA CYS A 160 -6.37 19.01 6.52
C CYS A 160 -7.70 18.46 7.06
N GLY A 161 -7.70 17.50 7.99
CA GLY A 161 -8.92 16.91 8.56
C GLY A 161 -9.52 15.73 7.79
N HIS A 162 -8.97 15.37 6.62
CA HIS A 162 -9.45 14.25 5.80
C HIS A 162 -8.74 12.92 6.11
N SER A 163 -9.34 11.80 5.73
CA SER A 163 -8.77 10.47 5.96
C SER A 163 -7.50 10.24 5.14
N LEU A 164 -6.38 9.95 5.79
CA LEU A 164 -5.11 9.67 5.09
C LEU A 164 -5.19 8.40 4.22
N HIS A 165 -5.95 7.40 4.64
CA HIS A 165 -6.00 6.10 3.97
C HIS A 165 -6.96 6.09 2.79
N ARG A 166 -8.07 6.84 2.89
CA ARG A 166 -9.13 6.87 1.87
C ARG A 166 -9.02 8.07 0.93
N ASP A 167 -8.73 9.25 1.48
CA ASP A 167 -8.87 10.50 0.76
C ASP A 167 -7.53 11.01 0.20
N CYS A 168 -6.41 10.32 0.47
CA CYS A 168 -5.08 10.77 0.09
C CYS A 168 -4.34 9.77 -0.81
N LEU A 169 -3.67 10.32 -1.82
CA LEU A 169 -2.60 9.62 -2.54
C LEU A 169 -1.33 9.68 -1.70
N ARG A 170 -0.73 8.52 -1.44
CA ARG A 170 0.46 8.36 -0.58
C ARG A 170 1.67 8.04 -1.43
N PHE A 171 2.78 8.71 -1.15
CA PHE A 171 4.03 8.59 -1.88
C PHE A 171 5.14 8.13 -0.94
N TYR A 172 6.01 7.30 -1.48
CA TYR A 172 7.22 6.79 -0.83
C TYR A 172 8.35 6.84 -1.85
N GLY A 173 9.54 7.28 -1.45
CA GLY A 173 10.72 7.33 -2.32
C GLY A 173 11.97 7.74 -1.60
#